data_AF-A0ABD3ZTJ0-F1
#
_entry.id   AF-A0ABD3ZTJ0-F1
#
_cell.length_a   1.000
_cell.length_b   1.000
_cell.length_c   1.000
_cell.angle_alpha   90.00
_cell.angle_beta   90.00
_cell.angle_gamma   90.00
#
_symmetry.space_group_name_H-M   'P 1'
#
loop_
_entity.id
_entity.type
_entity.pdbx_description
1 polymer ?
#
loop_
_entity_poly.entity_id
_entity_poly.type
_entity_poly.pdbx_seq_one_letter_code
_entity_poly.pdbx_strand_id
1 'polypeptide(L)'
;MIGEAIQHLFHLPVSGSIVGLVLLLICLGLRIVPVSIIEDGAGFLLSFLPLLFIPAMTGVINYPSLISFNGLMLLITVVLSTIVTIIAAGFASQLLEKKAKKREEKEKCSKHASRSL
;
A
#
# COMPACT_ATOMS: atom_id res chain seq x y z
N MET A 1 2.99 13.16 -20.70
CA MET A 1 2.53 12.79 -22.05
C MET A 1 3.12 11.47 -22.59
N ILE A 2 4.05 10.78 -21.90
CA ILE A 2 4.50 9.42 -22.27
C ILE A 2 3.67 8.33 -21.55
N GLY A 3 3.26 8.59 -20.30
CA GLY A 3 2.41 7.67 -19.52
C GLY A 3 1.00 7.49 -20.09
N GLU A 4 0.41 8.55 -20.66
CA GLU A 4 -0.88 8.48 -21.39
C GLU A 4 -0.79 7.57 -22.61
N ALA A 5 0.31 7.63 -23.37
CA ALA A 5 0.52 6.78 -24.55
C ALA A 5 0.67 5.29 -24.18
N ILE A 6 1.25 4.98 -23.02
CA ILE A 6 1.36 3.61 -22.49
C ILE A 6 0.01 3.12 -21.94
N GLN A 7 -0.76 4.01 -21.31
CA GLN A 7 -2.09 3.71 -20.77
C GLN A 7 -3.11 3.40 -21.88
N HIS A 8 -3.04 4.11 -23.01
CA HIS A 8 -3.89 3.86 -24.17
C HIS A 8 -3.62 2.49 -24.85
N LEU A 9 -2.42 1.95 -24.67
CA LEU A 9 -1.99 0.67 -25.23
C LEU A 9 -2.38 -0.53 -24.33
N PHE A 10 -2.64 -0.31 -23.04
CA PHE A 10 -2.84 -1.39 -22.06
C PHE A 10 -4.30 -1.60 -21.62
N HIS A 11 -5.25 -0.75 -22.00
CA HIS A 11 -6.69 -0.93 -21.78
C HIS A 11 -7.06 -1.44 -20.37
N LEU A 12 -6.37 -0.93 -19.34
CA LEU A 12 -6.54 -1.37 -17.95
C LEU A 12 -7.24 -0.27 -17.13
N PRO A 13 -8.26 -0.60 -16.30
CA PRO A 13 -9.03 0.33 -15.48
C PRO A 13 -8.24 0.83 -14.27
N VAL A 14 -7.05 1.39 -14.50
CA VAL A 14 -6.07 1.72 -13.48
C VAL A 14 -5.74 3.20 -13.62
N SER A 15 -6.02 3.99 -12.58
CA SER A 15 -5.75 5.43 -12.55
C SER A 15 -4.27 5.72 -12.85
N GLY A 16 -4.00 6.78 -13.62
CA GLY A 16 -2.64 7.16 -14.02
C GLY A 16 -1.64 7.28 -12.86
N SER A 17 -2.09 7.59 -11.64
CA SER A 17 -1.25 7.60 -10.42
C SER A 17 -0.65 6.24 -10.09
N ILE A 18 -1.40 5.15 -10.26
CA ILE A 18 -0.94 3.78 -10.00
C ILE A 18 0.07 3.37 -11.08
N VAL A 19 -0.19 3.73 -12.34
CA VAL A 19 0.75 3.50 -13.45
C VAL A 19 2.06 4.27 -13.22
N GLY A 20 1.97 5.53 -12.77
CA GLY A 20 3.14 6.33 -12.40
C GLY A 20 3.96 5.72 -11.26
N LEU A 21 3.30 5.16 -10.23
CA LEU A 21 3.96 4.47 -9.13
C LEU A 21 4.72 3.21 -9.61
N VAL A 22 4.10 2.40 -10.46
CA VAL A 22 4.74 1.20 -11.04
C VAL A 22 5.90 1.58 -11.95
N LEU A 23 5.74 2.62 -12.76
CA LEU A 23 6.81 3.10 -13.65
C LEU A 23 8.01 3.62 -12.86
N LEU A 24 7.77 4.39 -11.78
CA LEU A 24 8.81 4.87 -10.89
C LEU A 24 9.52 3.69 -10.21
N LEU A 25 8.76 2.69 -9.74
CA LEU A 25 9.32 1.46 -9.16
C LEU A 25 10.26 0.73 -10.13
N ILE A 26 9.86 0.57 -11.39
CA ILE A 26 10.69 -0.07 -12.42
C ILE A 26 11.95 0.76 -12.68
N CYS A 27 11.81 2.08 -12.81
CA CYS A 27 12.92 2.98 -13.08
C CYS A 27 13.95 3.00 -11.93
N LEU A 28 13.46 2.92 -10.69
CA LEU A 28 14.28 2.82 -9.48
C LEU A 28 14.96 1.45 -9.37
N GLY A 29 14.24 0.37 -9.70
CA GLY A 29 14.79 -0.99 -9.73
C GLY A 29 15.88 -1.18 -10.78
N LEU A 30 15.78 -0.49 -11.93
CA LEU A 30 16.81 -0.43 -12.97
C LEU A 30 17.93 0.57 -12.64
N ARG A 31 17.83 1.27 -11.50
CA ARG A 31 18.79 2.29 -11.02
C ARG A 31 19.09 3.41 -12.03
N ILE A 32 18.13 3.68 -12.92
CA ILE A 32 18.22 4.71 -13.97
C ILE A 32 18.08 6.11 -13.36
N VAL A 33 17.30 6.23 -12.28
CA VAL A 33 17.04 7.51 -11.60
C VAL A 33 17.65 7.47 -10.18
N PRO A 34 18.41 8.51 -9.77
CA PRO A 34 18.95 8.59 -8.43
C PRO A 34 17.83 8.82 -7.40
N VAL A 35 17.88 8.05 -6.32
CA VAL A 35 16.91 8.11 -5.21
C VAL A 35 16.84 9.52 -4.62
N SER A 36 17.95 10.27 -4.61
CA SER A 36 18.02 11.62 -4.02
C SER A 36 17.02 12.59 -4.65
N ILE A 37 16.86 12.58 -5.98
CA ILE A 37 15.93 13.49 -6.67
C ILE A 37 14.48 13.16 -6.32
N ILE A 38 14.18 11.87 -6.15
CA ILE A 38 12.85 11.40 -5.78
C ILE A 38 12.55 11.76 -4.32
N GLU A 39 13.53 11.62 -3.43
CA GLU A 39 13.41 11.96 -2.01
C GLU A 39 13.20 13.46 -1.81
N ASP A 40 13.98 14.31 -2.51
CA ASP A 40 13.80 15.76 -2.49
C ASP A 40 12.43 16.17 -3.05
N GLY A 41 12.03 15.59 -4.18
CA GLY A 41 10.73 15.85 -4.80
C GLY A 41 9.54 15.39 -3.95
N ALA A 42 9.65 14.20 -3.34
CA ALA A 42 8.63 13.67 -2.44
C ALA A 42 8.55 14.46 -1.14
N GLY A 43 9.68 14.87 -0.57
CA GLY A 43 9.75 15.73 0.62
C GLY A 43 9.11 17.09 0.37
N PHE A 44 9.37 17.69 -0.78
CA PHE A 44 8.70 18.92 -1.22
C PHE A 44 7.18 18.72 -1.30
N LEU A 45 6.70 17.67 -1.97
CA LEU A 45 5.26 17.41 -2.12
C LEU A 45 4.57 17.09 -0.79
N LEU A 46 5.25 16.34 0.08
CA LEU A 46 4.78 16.02 1.43
C LEU A 46 4.64 17.29 2.29
N SER A 47 5.48 18.30 2.06
CA SER A 47 5.36 19.60 2.74
C SER A 47 4.09 20.37 2.35
N PHE A 48 3.53 20.12 1.16
CA PHE A 48 2.23 20.68 0.74
C PHE A 48 1.04 19.77 1.06
N LEU A 49 1.27 18.55 1.54
CA LEU A 49 0.21 17.62 1.92
C LEU A 49 -0.76 18.21 2.96
N PRO A 50 -0.32 18.95 4.00
CA PRO A 50 -1.23 19.66 4.91
C PRO A 50 -2.15 20.63 4.16
N LEU A 51 -1.61 21.38 3.19
CA LEU A 51 -2.38 22.35 2.40
C LEU A 51 -3.45 21.67 1.52
N LEU A 52 -3.25 20.40 1.13
CA LEU A 52 -4.26 19.58 0.45
C LEU A 52 -5.27 18.94 1.42
N PHE A 53 -4.86 18.62 2.64
CA PHE A 53 -5.76 18.05 3.65
C PHE A 53 -6.77 19.03 4.21
N ILE A 54 -6.37 20.29 4.42
CA ILE A 54 -7.27 21.34 4.92
C ILE A 54 -8.55 21.45 4.06
N PRO A 55 -8.47 21.69 2.73
CA PRO A 55 -9.66 21.80 1.89
C PRO A 55 -10.49 20.50 1.86
N ALA A 56 -9.83 19.34 1.80
CA ALA A 56 -10.50 18.05 1.83
C ALA A 56 -11.31 17.83 3.14
N MET A 57 -10.72 18.15 4.29
CA MET A 57 -11.39 18.07 5.61
C MET A 57 -12.49 19.11 5.76
N THR A 58 -12.28 20.34 5.28
CA THR A 58 -13.30 21.40 5.36
C THR A 58 -14.53 21.11 4.50
N GLY A 59 -14.40 20.28 3.46
CA GLY A 59 -15.55 19.78 2.69
C GLY A 59 -16.45 18.86 3.52
N VAL A 60 -15.87 18.10 4.46
CA VAL A 60 -16.60 17.15 5.31
C VAL A 60 -17.38 17.86 6.42
N ILE A 61 -16.80 18.90 7.04
CA ILE A 61 -17.46 19.64 8.14
C ILE A 61 -18.75 20.36 7.70
N ASN A 62 -18.93 20.62 6.40
CA ASN A 62 -20.11 21.30 5.86
C ASN A 62 -21.37 20.42 5.89
N TYR A 63 -21.24 19.15 6.28
CA TYR A 63 -22.34 18.20 6.44
C TYR A 63 -22.62 17.91 7.93
N PRO A 64 -23.33 18.80 8.65
CA PRO A 64 -23.55 18.68 10.09
C PRO A 64 -24.36 17.43 10.49
N SER A 65 -25.20 16.92 9.59
CA SER A 65 -25.97 15.69 9.76
C SER A 65 -25.09 14.43 9.83
N LEU A 66 -23.90 14.45 9.22
CA LEU A 66 -22.92 13.38 9.39
C LEU A 66 -22.15 13.49 10.72
N ILE A 67 -22.14 14.63 11.40
CA ILE A 67 -21.33 14.85 12.61
C ILE A 67 -22.12 14.64 13.91
N SER A 68 -23.43 14.95 13.95
CA SER A 68 -24.19 15.01 15.21
C SER A 68 -24.40 13.67 15.93
N PHE A 69 -24.90 12.63 15.25
CA PHE A 69 -25.16 11.32 15.88
C PHE A 69 -24.60 10.19 15.03
N ASN A 70 -24.80 10.26 13.71
CA ASN A 70 -24.22 9.33 12.75
C ASN A 70 -22.68 9.39 12.74
N GLY A 71 -22.09 10.55 13.07
CA GLY A 71 -20.64 10.73 13.07
C GLY A 71 -19.92 9.91 14.12
N LEU A 72 -20.52 9.78 15.31
CA LEU A 72 -19.99 8.94 16.36
C LEU A 72 -20.05 7.46 15.96
N MET A 73 -21.14 7.04 15.33
CA MET A 73 -21.28 5.68 14.80
C MET A 73 -20.26 5.39 13.70
N LEU A 74 -20.02 6.34 12.79
CA LEU A 74 -18.99 6.23 11.75
C LEU A 74 -17.58 6.11 12.35
N LEU A 75 -17.25 6.93 13.35
CA LEU A 75 -15.96 6.86 14.04
C LEU A 75 -15.75 5.47 14.65
N ILE A 76 -16.76 4.98 15.39
CA ILE A 76 -16.71 3.64 15.99
C ILE A 76 -16.54 2.57 14.91
N THR A 77 -17.31 2.61 13.81
CA THR A 77 -17.19 1.64 12.71
C THR A 77 -15.81 1.66 12.06
N VAL A 78 -15.23 2.84 11.82
CA VAL A 78 -13.88 2.98 11.23
C VAL A 78 -12.82 2.41 12.16
N VAL A 79 -12.88 2.73 13.45
CA VAL A 79 -11.94 2.20 14.44
C VAL A 79 -12.06 0.69 14.56
N LEU A 80 -13.29 0.17 14.65
CA LEU A 80 -13.54 -1.28 14.73
C LEU A 80 -13.00 -1.99 13.48
N SER A 81 -13.31 -1.46 12.29
CA SER A 81 -12.81 -2.00 11.02
C SER A 81 -11.28 -1.97 10.95
N THR A 82 -10.65 -0.90 11.45
CA THR A 82 -9.20 -0.77 11.45
C THR A 82 -8.55 -1.81 12.37
N ILE A 83 -9.09 -1.99 13.58
CA ILE A 83 -8.63 -3.02 14.51
C ILE A 83 -8.77 -4.42 13.90
N VAL A 84 -9.93 -4.73 13.32
CA VAL A 84 -10.17 -6.03 12.68
C VAL A 84 -9.22 -6.24 11.50
N THR A 85 -9.01 -5.24 10.64
CA THR A 85 -8.07 -5.33 9.52
C THR A 85 -6.63 -5.56 10.00
N ILE A 86 -6.18 -4.86 11.05
CA ILE A 86 -4.84 -5.05 11.62
C ILE A 86 -4.67 -6.46 12.18
N ILE A 87 -5.66 -6.97 12.93
CA ILE A 87 -5.63 -8.33 13.47
C ILE A 87 -5.62 -9.35 12.32
N ALA A 88 -6.47 -9.18 11.31
CA ALA A 88 -6.54 -10.07 10.16
C ALA A 88 -5.23 -10.09 9.36
N ALA A 89 -4.64 -8.91 9.09
CA ALA A 89 -3.35 -8.79 8.43
C ALA A 89 -2.23 -9.42 9.27
N GLY A 90 -2.20 -9.18 10.58
CA GLY A 90 -1.25 -9.79 11.50
C GLY A 90 -1.39 -11.31 11.57
N PHE A 91 -2.61 -11.84 11.57
CA PHE A 91 -2.88 -13.28 11.55
C PHE A 91 -2.49 -13.91 10.21
N ALA A 92 -2.78 -13.24 9.10
CA ALA A 92 -2.35 -13.65 7.78
C ALA A 92 -0.83 -13.77 7.71
N SER A 93 -0.09 -12.74 8.12
CA SER A 93 1.39 -12.75 8.16
C SER A 93 1.93 -13.89 9.03
N GLN A 94 1.36 -14.13 10.21
CA GLN A 94 1.76 -15.23 11.08
C GLN A 94 1.45 -16.62 10.48
N LEU A 95 0.35 -16.77 9.74
CA LEU A 95 0.03 -18.01 9.03
C LEU A 95 0.99 -18.25 7.86
N LEU A 96 1.33 -17.19 7.12
CA LEU A 96 2.32 -17.22 6.05
C LEU A 96 3.69 -17.62 6.58
N GLU A 97 4.13 -17.04 7.71
CA GLU A 97 5.41 -17.37 8.34
C GLU A 97 5.44 -18.81 8.88
N LYS A 98 4.36 -19.29 9.52
CA LYS A 98 4.23 -20.69 9.95
C LYS A 98 4.24 -21.66 8.77
N LYS A 99 3.65 -21.29 7.62
CA LYS A 99 3.67 -22.11 6.40
C LYS A 99 5.04 -22.09 5.72
N ALA A 100 5.74 -20.96 5.72
CA ALA A 100 7.11 -20.84 5.21
C ALA A 100 8.05 -21.72 6.03
N LYS A 101 8.01 -21.60 7.37
CA LYS A 101 8.85 -22.37 8.30
C LYS A 101 8.62 -23.89 8.20
N LYS A 102 7.37 -24.33 8.01
CA LYS A 102 7.02 -25.75 7.82
C LYS A 102 7.46 -26.31 6.46
N ARG A 103 7.64 -25.45 5.45
CA ARG A 103 8.16 -25.82 4.12
C ARG A 103 9.68 -25.96 4.15
N GLU A 104 10.37 -25.10 4.89
CA GLU A 104 11.81 -25.16 5.12
C GLU A 104 12.24 -26.40 5.92
N GLU A 105 11.47 -26.81 6.95
CA GLU A 105 11.72 -28.05 7.69
C GLU A 105 11.56 -29.31 6.82
N LYS A 106 10.55 -29.35 5.94
CA LYS A 106 10.37 -30.47 5.01
C LYS A 106 11.48 -30.57 3.97
N GLU A 107 12.00 -29.44 3.48
CA GLU A 107 13.12 -29.43 2.54
C GLU A 107 14.43 -29.88 3.20
N LYS A 108 14.67 -29.49 4.46
CA LYS A 108 15.84 -29.96 5.22
C LYS A 108 15.82 -31.47 5.48
N CYS A 109 14.67 -32.05 5.80
CA CYS A 109 14.54 -33.50 6.04
C CYS A 109 14.74 -34.33 4.74
N SER A 110 14.28 -33.82 3.58
CA SER A 110 14.46 -34.47 2.28
C SER A 110 15.92 -34.43 1.77
N LYS A 111 16.64 -33.32 1.99
CA LYS A 111 18.07 -33.23 1.68
C LYS A 111 18.94 -34.11 2.58
N HIS A 112 18.58 -34.26 3.86
CA HIS A 112 19.31 -35.13 4.78
C HIS A 112 19.10 -36.63 4.45
N ALA A 113 17.89 -37.02 4.04
CA ALA A 113 17.60 -38.39 3.62
C ALA A 113 18.31 -38.78 2.30
N SER A 114 18.48 -37.84 1.36
CA SER A 114 19.15 -38.09 0.08
C SER A 114 20.68 -38.11 0.15
N ARG A 115 21.28 -37.67 1.28
CA ARG A 115 22.75 -37.62 1.47
C ARG A 115 23.29 -38.80 2.28
N SER A 116 22.41 -39.67 2.77
CA SER A 116 22.75 -40.86 3.54
C SER A 116 22.58 -42.17 2.75
N LEU A 117 22.33 -42.06 1.45
CA LEU A 117 22.23 -43.12 0.45
C LEU A 117 23.39 -42.90 -0.55
#